data_AF-A0A1G6N8C0-F1
#
_entry.id   AF-A0A1G6N8C0-F1
#
_cell.length_a   1.000
_cell.length_b   1.000
_cell.length_c   1.000
_cell.angle_alpha   90.00
_cell.angle_beta   90.00
_cell.angle_gamma   90.00
#
_symmetry.space_group_name_H-M   'P 1'
#
loop_
_entity.id
_entity.type
_entity.pdbx_description
1 polymer ?
#
loop_
_entity_poly.entity_id
_entity_poly.type
_entity_poly.pdbx_seq_one_letter_code
_entity_poly.pdbx_strand_id
1 'polypeptide(L)'
;MDFSALRKFPWNEEIYLARQGDTQAVRRTCATAEPIVDQFGKVSYFVGWLGKDEVRSIASLALVEFIMSYSGGVPDEEIPALIKQVIKCDLINSVHRMEYRRSKEDASSFTPDTGSPENSSGDTGSPSAPPYGEPEACLLQNAYAQTVQDAIQHLNRNEQTVIQSYYFRQETINEIAARLGCSPRFVRKTRRKALLRLRGLLDYHVS
;
A
#
# COMPACT_ATOMS: atom_id res chain seq x y z
N MET A 1 14.98 1.68 -16.47
CA MET A 1 16.11 1.15 -15.68
C MET A 1 16.39 -0.23 -16.21
N ASP A 2 17.64 -0.48 -16.58
CA ASP A 2 18.04 -1.78 -17.11
C ASP A 2 18.22 -2.75 -15.93
N PHE A 3 17.32 -3.72 -15.82
CA PHE A 3 17.37 -4.77 -14.80
C PHE A 3 18.22 -5.97 -15.24
N SER A 4 18.90 -5.89 -16.39
CA SER A 4 19.76 -6.96 -16.90
C SER A 4 20.95 -7.25 -15.97
N ALA A 5 21.45 -6.24 -15.24
CA ALA A 5 22.49 -6.40 -14.23
C ALA A 5 22.01 -7.22 -13.02
N LEU A 6 20.74 -7.07 -12.61
CA LEU A 6 20.18 -7.83 -11.49
C LEU A 6 20.07 -9.31 -11.78
N ARG A 7 19.91 -9.70 -13.05
CA ARG A 7 19.81 -11.11 -13.46
C ARG A 7 21.15 -11.85 -13.47
N LYS A 8 22.27 -11.14 -13.50
CA LYS A 8 23.61 -11.73 -13.55
C LYS A 8 24.28 -11.79 -12.18
N PHE A 9 23.66 -11.21 -11.16
CA PHE A 9 24.20 -11.17 -9.82
C PHE A 9 23.96 -12.51 -9.10
N PRO A 10 24.98 -13.09 -8.44
CA PRO A 10 24.87 -14.38 -7.76
C PRO A 10 24.17 -14.22 -6.41
N TRP A 11 22.86 -13.97 -6.45
CA TRP A 11 22.05 -13.65 -5.27
C TRP A 11 22.11 -14.71 -4.17
N ASN A 12 21.96 -15.98 -4.51
CA ASN A 12 21.95 -17.07 -3.54
C ASN A 12 23.29 -17.17 -2.79
N GLU A 13 24.42 -17.06 -3.50
CA GLU A 13 25.75 -17.11 -2.91
C GLU A 13 26.01 -15.89 -2.02
N GLU A 14 25.74 -14.69 -2.52
CA GLU A 14 25.97 -13.45 -1.77
C GLU A 14 25.06 -13.33 -0.55
N ILE A 15 23.79 -13.73 -0.65
CA ILE A 15 22.88 -13.76 0.50
C ILE A 15 23.33 -14.82 1.51
N TYR A 16 23.81 -15.99 1.05
CA TYR A 16 24.35 -17.01 1.94
C TYR A 16 25.56 -16.47 2.73
N LEU A 17 26.52 -15.84 2.06
CA LEU A 17 27.69 -15.22 2.71
C LEU A 17 27.28 -14.11 3.69
N ALA A 18 26.32 -13.26 3.29
CA ALA A 18 25.78 -12.21 4.15
C ALA A 18 25.20 -12.77 5.45
N ARG A 19 24.47 -13.90 5.38
CA ARG A 19 23.91 -14.59 6.55
C ARG A 19 24.96 -15.24 7.46
N GLN A 20 26.13 -15.58 6.92
CA GLN A 20 27.28 -16.06 7.71
C GLN A 20 28.05 -14.93 8.40
N GLY A 21 27.60 -13.67 8.26
CA GLY A 21 28.23 -12.51 8.87
C GLY A 21 29.23 -11.78 7.97
N ASP A 22 29.36 -12.14 6.69
CA ASP A 22 30.17 -11.37 5.75
C ASP A 22 29.53 -10.00 5.49
N THR A 23 30.10 -8.98 6.14
CA THR A 23 29.61 -7.60 6.04
C THR A 23 29.79 -7.01 4.64
N GLN A 24 30.77 -7.48 3.86
CA GLN A 24 30.97 -7.05 2.49
C GLN A 24 29.90 -7.65 1.56
N ALA A 25 29.52 -8.91 1.79
CA ALA A 25 28.43 -9.56 1.05
C ALA A 25 27.09 -8.85 1.30
N VAL A 26 26.81 -8.45 2.55
CA VAL A 26 25.62 -7.63 2.88
C VAL A 26 25.63 -6.33 2.08
N ARG A 27 26.77 -5.61 2.07
CA ARG A 27 26.89 -4.34 1.37
C ARG A 27 26.73 -4.49 -0.15
N ARG A 28 27.36 -5.49 -0.77
CA ARG A 28 27.21 -5.78 -2.20
C ARG A 28 25.77 -6.11 -2.55
N THR A 29 25.13 -6.97 -1.77
CA THR A 29 23.73 -7.35 -1.97
C THR A 29 22.80 -6.14 -1.86
N CYS A 30 22.97 -5.31 -0.84
CA CYS A 30 22.18 -4.09 -0.67
C CYS A 30 22.41 -3.07 -1.80
N ALA A 31 23.66 -2.83 -2.19
CA ALA A 31 24.00 -1.92 -3.28
C ALA A 31 23.42 -2.40 -4.62
N THR A 32 23.50 -3.70 -4.91
CA THR A 32 22.90 -4.28 -6.11
C THR A 32 21.37 -4.18 -6.08
N ALA A 33 20.74 -4.34 -4.91
CA ALA A 33 19.29 -4.23 -4.76
C ALA A 33 18.76 -2.78 -4.69
N GLU A 34 19.64 -1.77 -4.58
CA GLU A 34 19.24 -0.36 -4.42
C GLU A 34 18.28 0.15 -5.51
N PRO A 35 18.43 -0.19 -6.81
CA PRO A 35 17.47 0.22 -7.83
C PRO A 35 16.04 -0.31 -7.60
N ILE A 36 15.90 -1.46 -6.92
CA ILE A 36 14.60 -2.01 -6.55
C ILE A 36 13.96 -1.15 -5.45
N VAL A 37 14.74 -0.78 -4.43
CA VAL A 37 14.31 0.10 -3.33
C VAL A 37 13.90 1.48 -3.87
N ASP A 38 14.75 2.08 -4.70
CA ASP A 38 14.52 3.40 -5.31
C ASP A 38 13.27 3.46 -6.19
N GLN A 39 12.88 2.34 -6.80
CA GLN A 39 11.66 2.27 -7.61
C GLN A 39 10.41 2.60 -6.76
N PHE A 40 10.37 2.21 -5.50
CA PHE A 40 9.21 2.44 -4.63
C PHE A 40 9.08 3.90 -4.20
N GLY A 41 10.19 4.63 -4.06
CA GLY A 41 10.20 6.07 -3.77
C GLY A 41 9.63 6.93 -4.90
N LYS A 42 9.31 6.34 -6.06
CA LYS A 42 8.65 7.00 -7.21
C LYS A 42 7.16 6.66 -7.32
N VAL A 43 6.66 5.75 -6.49
CA VAL A 43 5.26 5.32 -6.51
C VAL A 43 4.43 6.28 -5.67
N SER A 44 3.65 7.13 -6.35
CA SER A 44 2.84 8.18 -5.72
C SER A 44 1.93 7.66 -4.59
N TYR A 45 1.37 6.46 -4.74
CA TYR A 45 0.55 5.84 -3.70
C TYR A 45 1.30 5.70 -2.37
N PHE A 46 2.50 5.13 -2.37
CA PHE A 46 3.25 4.93 -1.13
C PHE A 46 3.80 6.24 -0.58
N VAL A 47 4.30 7.13 -1.47
CA VAL A 47 4.85 8.43 -1.07
C VAL A 47 3.77 9.34 -0.49
N GLY A 48 2.55 9.34 -1.05
CA GLY A 48 1.45 10.16 -0.56
C GLY A 48 0.92 9.72 0.81
N TRP A 49 0.98 8.43 1.12
CA TRP A 49 0.56 7.91 2.42
C TRP A 49 1.66 8.01 3.48
N LEU A 50 2.88 7.57 3.16
CA LEU A 50 3.95 7.37 4.16
C LEU A 50 4.98 8.51 4.17
N GLY A 51 5.14 9.24 3.06
CA GLY A 51 6.27 10.13 2.83
C GLY A 51 7.46 9.41 2.18
N LYS A 52 8.26 10.17 1.42
CA LYS A 52 9.34 9.62 0.59
C LYS A 52 10.44 8.91 1.42
N ASP A 53 10.85 9.53 2.52
CA ASP A 53 11.92 9.01 3.39
C ASP A 53 11.47 7.74 4.12
N GLU A 54 10.22 7.70 4.55
CA GLU A 54 9.63 6.55 5.23
C GLU A 54 9.51 5.35 4.27
N VAL A 55 9.11 5.59 3.00
CA VAL A 55 9.11 4.54 1.97
C VAL A 55 10.50 3.93 1.80
N ARG A 56 11.55 4.77 1.73
CA ARG A 56 12.93 4.28 1.62
C ARG A 56 13.36 3.50 2.87
N SER A 57 13.00 4.01 4.06
CA SER A 57 13.30 3.36 5.34
C SER A 57 12.70 1.96 5.43
N ILE A 58 11.39 1.84 5.20
CA ILE A 58 10.66 0.56 5.24
C ILE A 58 11.20 -0.41 4.19
N ALA A 59 11.42 0.05 2.96
CA ALA A 59 11.95 -0.79 1.89
C ALA A 59 13.38 -1.29 2.18
N SER A 60 14.22 -0.45 2.78
CA SER A 60 15.58 -0.83 3.18
C SER A 60 15.58 -1.85 4.31
N LEU A 61 14.69 -1.67 5.31
CA LEU A 61 14.52 -2.62 6.39
C LEU A 61 14.04 -3.98 5.86
N ALA A 62 12.99 -3.99 5.04
CA ALA A 62 12.44 -5.21 4.44
C ALA A 62 13.49 -5.97 3.60
N LEU A 63 14.36 -5.25 2.89
CA LEU A 63 15.48 -5.83 2.16
C LEU A 63 16.48 -6.52 3.11
N VAL A 64 16.89 -5.85 4.19
CA VAL A 64 17.83 -6.43 5.16
C VAL A 64 17.21 -7.64 5.86
N GLU A 65 15.95 -7.55 6.26
CA GLU A 65 15.22 -8.67 6.86
C GLU A 65 15.13 -9.86 5.89
N PHE A 66 14.87 -9.60 4.61
CA PHE A 66 14.89 -10.63 3.57
C PHE A 66 16.26 -11.28 3.47
N ILE A 67 17.34 -10.51 3.36
CA ILE A 67 18.72 -11.04 3.28
C ILE A 67 19.02 -11.95 4.48
N MET A 68 18.64 -11.53 5.68
CA MET A 68 18.94 -12.29 6.90
C MET A 68 18.09 -13.56 7.07
N SER A 69 16.87 -13.57 6.54
CA SER A 69 15.90 -14.66 6.72
C SER A 69 15.80 -15.62 5.53
N TYR A 70 16.26 -15.22 4.33
CA TYR A 70 16.10 -16.00 3.11
C TYR A 70 16.89 -17.31 3.14
N SER A 71 16.18 -18.43 2.97
CA SER A 71 16.70 -19.80 3.06
C SER A 71 17.16 -20.39 1.73
N GLY A 72 17.12 -19.63 0.63
CA GLY A 72 17.38 -20.18 -0.70
C GLY A 72 16.17 -20.89 -1.31
N GLY A 73 16.40 -21.56 -2.44
CA GLY A 73 15.43 -22.45 -3.09
C GLY A 73 14.75 -21.92 -4.33
N VAL A 74 15.08 -20.70 -4.76
CA VAL A 74 14.72 -20.18 -6.09
C VAL A 74 15.98 -19.81 -6.87
N PRO A 75 15.96 -19.88 -8.21
CA PRO A 75 17.10 -19.47 -9.02
C PRO A 75 17.36 -17.97 -8.90
N ASP A 76 18.61 -17.55 -9.13
CA ASP A 76 19.07 -16.17 -8.91
C ASP A 76 18.25 -15.14 -9.69
N GLU A 77 17.74 -15.50 -10.86
CA GLU A 77 16.94 -14.62 -11.71
C GLU A 77 15.57 -14.25 -11.10
N GLU A 78 15.07 -15.06 -10.16
CA GLU A 78 13.78 -14.86 -9.49
C GLU A 78 13.90 -14.06 -8.18
N ILE A 79 15.08 -14.02 -7.57
CA ILE A 79 15.31 -13.35 -6.28
C ILE A 79 14.97 -11.85 -6.32
N PRO A 80 15.33 -11.07 -7.36
CA PRO A 80 14.90 -9.67 -7.46
C PRO A 80 13.38 -9.47 -7.42
N ALA A 81 12.61 -10.40 -8.00
CA ALA A 81 11.15 -10.36 -7.96
C ALA A 81 10.61 -10.66 -6.56
N LEU A 82 11.24 -11.59 -5.83
CA LEU A 82 10.92 -11.86 -4.43
C LEU A 82 11.21 -10.67 -3.53
N ILE A 83 12.39 -10.05 -3.65
CA ILE A 83 12.77 -8.84 -2.91
C ILE A 83 11.72 -7.75 -3.14
N LYS A 84 11.37 -7.49 -4.41
CA LYS A 84 10.34 -6.51 -4.77
C LYS A 84 8.99 -6.84 -4.13
N GLN A 85 8.61 -8.12 -4.10
CA GLN A 85 7.35 -8.56 -3.53
C GLN A 85 7.31 -8.38 -2.00
N VAL A 86 8.41 -8.71 -1.29
CA VAL A 86 8.53 -8.52 0.16
C VAL A 86 8.43 -7.04 0.52
N ILE A 87 9.23 -6.18 -0.13
CA ILE A 87 9.17 -4.72 0.06
C ILE A 87 7.75 -4.19 -0.17
N LYS A 88 7.09 -4.64 -1.23
CA LYS A 88 5.71 -4.22 -1.54
C LYS A 88 4.73 -4.64 -0.44
N CYS A 89 4.84 -5.85 0.09
CA CYS A 89 4.00 -6.32 1.19
C CYS A 89 4.18 -5.44 2.43
N ASP A 90 5.41 -5.11 2.81
CA ASP A 90 5.69 -4.32 4.01
C ASP A 90 5.25 -2.86 3.88
N LEU A 91 5.39 -2.27 2.69
CA LEU A 91 4.85 -0.94 2.41
C LEU A 91 3.32 -0.94 2.53
N ILE A 92 2.63 -1.93 1.93
CA ILE A 92 1.16 -2.05 2.05
C ILE A 92 0.75 -2.23 3.52
N ASN A 93 1.42 -3.12 4.25
CA ASN A 93 1.15 -3.34 5.67
C ASN A 93 1.35 -2.06 6.49
N SER A 94 2.39 -1.27 6.17
CA SER A 94 2.67 -0.01 6.85
C SER A 94 1.63 1.07 6.55
N VAL A 95 1.14 1.15 5.30
CA VAL A 95 0.00 2.03 4.95
C VAL A 95 -1.24 1.63 5.75
N HIS A 96 -1.62 0.34 5.77
CA HIS A 96 -2.77 -0.12 6.55
C HIS A 96 -2.62 0.17 8.04
N ARG A 97 -1.42 0.00 8.62
CA ARG A 97 -1.13 0.35 10.03
C ARG A 97 -1.28 1.85 10.29
N MET A 98 -0.90 2.70 9.35
CA MET A 98 -1.05 4.15 9.48
C MET A 98 -2.52 4.57 9.35
N GLU A 99 -3.23 4.01 8.39
CA GLU A 99 -4.66 4.26 8.17
C GLU A 99 -5.49 3.84 9.40
N TYR A 100 -5.21 2.67 9.96
CA TYR A 100 -5.84 2.20 11.20
C TYR A 100 -5.59 3.16 12.38
N ARG A 101 -4.37 3.69 12.51
CA ARG A 101 -4.03 4.67 13.56
C ARG A 101 -4.80 5.98 13.39
N ARG A 102 -4.80 6.55 12.17
CA ARG A 102 -5.56 7.79 11.88
C ARG A 102 -7.06 7.62 12.17
N SER A 103 -7.65 6.52 11.71
CA SER A 103 -9.07 6.22 11.96
C SER A 103 -9.41 6.16 13.45
N LYS A 104 -8.50 5.62 14.27
CA LYS A 104 -8.68 5.57 15.73
C LYS A 104 -8.49 6.93 16.41
N GLU A 105 -7.52 7.72 15.97
CA GLU A 105 -7.26 9.08 16.48
C GLU A 105 -8.43 10.03 16.14
N ASP A 106 -8.96 9.95 14.92
CA ASP A 106 -10.13 10.72 14.48
C ASP A 106 -11.39 10.35 15.29
N ALA A 107 -11.57 9.06 15.60
CA ALA A 107 -12.67 8.59 16.44
C ALA A 107 -12.53 9.01 17.92
N SER A 108 -11.30 9.15 18.43
CA SER A 108 -11.03 9.63 19.79
C SER A 108 -11.14 11.16 19.95
N SER A 109 -11.15 11.90 18.84
CA SER A 109 -11.29 13.37 18.82
C SER A 109 -12.73 13.86 19.07
N PHE A 110 -13.72 12.95 19.17
CA PHE A 110 -15.15 13.24 19.37
C PHE A 110 -15.63 13.05 20.82
N THR A 111 -14.82 13.44 21.82
CA THR A 111 -15.35 13.66 23.17
C THR A 111 -15.70 15.14 23.33
N PRO A 112 -16.97 15.53 23.50
CA PRO A 112 -17.33 16.91 23.80
C PRO A 112 -16.99 17.13 25.28
N ASP A 113 -15.77 17.56 25.56
CA ASP A 113 -15.40 17.94 26.92
C ASP A 113 -16.14 19.23 27.28
N THR A 114 -17.10 19.07 28.18
CA THR A 114 -18.04 20.10 28.59
C THR A 114 -17.44 20.86 29.76
N GLY A 115 -16.94 22.05 29.48
CA GLY A 115 -17.00 23.23 30.35
C GLY A 115 -15.95 23.36 31.45
N SER A 116 -15.01 24.29 31.27
CA SER A 116 -15.14 25.63 31.86
C SER A 116 -14.02 26.58 31.40
N PRO A 117 -14.30 27.90 31.35
CA PRO A 117 -13.49 28.89 30.66
C PRO A 117 -12.45 29.51 31.59
N GLU A 118 -11.35 30.05 31.02
CA GLU A 118 -10.82 31.38 31.36
C GLU A 118 -9.53 31.71 30.59
N ASN A 119 -9.43 32.99 30.22
CA ASN A 119 -8.30 33.74 29.67
C ASN A 119 -7.98 33.72 28.16
N SER A 120 -8.69 34.61 27.46
CA SER A 120 -8.15 35.81 26.79
C SER A 120 -6.68 35.79 26.37
N SER A 121 -6.44 35.78 25.06
CA SER A 121 -5.64 36.79 24.35
C SER A 121 -5.85 36.60 22.85
N GLY A 122 -6.30 37.65 22.19
CA GLY A 122 -6.51 37.66 20.74
C GLY A 122 -5.19 37.53 20.00
N ASP A 123 -5.08 36.50 19.19
CA ASP A 123 -4.25 36.52 18.00
C ASP A 123 -5.11 36.04 16.84
N THR A 124 -5.17 36.86 15.80
CA THR A 124 -6.03 36.68 14.63
C THR A 124 -5.32 35.70 13.69
N GLY A 125 -5.21 34.45 14.12
CA GLY A 125 -4.74 33.35 13.31
C GLY A 125 -5.80 32.99 12.29
N SER A 126 -5.68 33.55 11.09
CA SER A 126 -6.40 33.15 9.89
C SER A 126 -6.53 31.62 9.84
N PRO A 127 -7.72 31.03 9.65
CA PRO A 127 -7.85 29.58 9.50
C PRO A 127 -7.03 29.17 8.27
N SER A 128 -5.91 28.50 8.50
CA SER A 128 -5.15 27.88 7.42
C SER A 128 -6.11 26.92 6.73
N ALA A 129 -6.41 27.22 5.46
CA ALA A 129 -7.25 26.39 4.63
C ALA A 129 -6.75 24.93 4.66
N PRO A 130 -7.66 23.94 4.58
CA PRO A 130 -7.28 22.54 4.40
C PRO A 130 -6.31 22.40 3.24
N PRO A 131 -5.45 21.35 3.20
CA PRO A 131 -4.58 21.08 2.07
C PRO A 131 -5.44 20.58 0.89
N TYR A 132 -6.21 21.48 0.30
CA TYR A 132 -6.81 21.24 -0.99
C TYR A 132 -5.65 21.17 -1.97
N GLY A 133 -5.42 19.99 -2.53
CA GLY A 133 -4.75 19.91 -3.83
C GLY A 133 -5.43 20.87 -4.79
N GLU A 134 -4.73 21.28 -5.85
CA GLU A 134 -5.25 22.20 -6.86
C GLU A 134 -6.73 21.87 -7.17
N PRO A 135 -7.63 22.85 -7.20
CA PRO A 135 -9.07 22.60 -7.31
C PRO A 135 -9.41 21.76 -8.55
N GLU A 136 -8.62 21.90 -9.61
CA GLU A 136 -8.67 21.05 -10.81
C GLU A 136 -8.39 19.57 -10.52
N ALA A 137 -7.40 19.27 -9.67
CA ALA A 137 -7.08 17.90 -9.24
C ALA A 137 -8.23 17.30 -8.40
N CYS A 138 -8.85 18.08 -7.52
CA CYS A 138 -10.04 17.63 -6.78
C CYS A 138 -11.22 17.36 -7.72
N LEU A 139 -11.44 18.18 -8.74
CA LEU A 139 -12.48 17.96 -9.75
C LEU A 139 -12.21 16.69 -10.56
N LEU A 140 -10.97 16.48 -11.01
CA LEU A 140 -10.56 15.27 -11.73
C LEU A 140 -10.71 14.02 -10.86
N GLN A 141 -10.31 14.09 -9.59
CA GLN A 141 -10.45 12.98 -8.64
C GLN A 141 -11.93 12.65 -8.38
N ASN A 142 -12.79 13.67 -8.25
CA ASN A 142 -14.23 13.47 -8.09
C ASN A 142 -14.87 12.87 -9.34
N ALA A 143 -14.52 13.36 -10.53
CA ALA A 143 -15.00 12.79 -11.79
C ALA A 143 -14.58 11.32 -11.94
N TYR A 144 -13.32 11.00 -11.62
CA TYR A 144 -12.82 9.63 -11.62
C TYR A 144 -13.52 8.76 -10.56
N ALA A 145 -13.73 9.28 -9.35
CA ALA A 145 -14.47 8.58 -8.30
C ALA A 145 -15.92 8.27 -8.73
N GLN A 146 -16.58 9.20 -9.42
CA GLN A 146 -17.91 8.98 -10.00
C GLN A 146 -17.89 7.88 -11.07
N THR A 147 -16.93 7.92 -12.00
CA THR A 147 -16.79 6.86 -13.02
C THR A 147 -16.59 5.48 -12.39
N VAL A 148 -15.75 5.40 -11.34
CA VAL A 148 -15.55 4.15 -10.60
C VAL A 148 -16.82 3.73 -9.86
N GLN A 149 -17.55 4.67 -9.27
CA GLN A 149 -18.80 4.40 -8.57
C GLN A 149 -19.89 3.89 -9.53
N ASP A 150 -19.99 4.47 -10.72
CA ASP A 150 -20.90 4.03 -11.79
C ASP A 150 -20.53 2.63 -12.28
N ALA A 151 -19.24 2.37 -12.50
CA ALA A 151 -18.76 1.03 -12.86
C ALA A 151 -19.07 -0.01 -11.77
N ILE A 152 -19.01 0.38 -10.49
CA ILE A 152 -19.38 -0.48 -9.35
C ILE A 152 -20.88 -0.80 -9.35
N GLN A 153 -21.75 0.12 -9.78
CA GLN A 153 -23.19 -0.13 -9.89
C GLN A 153 -23.54 -1.16 -10.97
N HIS A 154 -22.70 -1.32 -12.00
CA HIS A 154 -22.86 -2.31 -13.05
C HIS A 154 -22.38 -3.72 -12.66
N LEU A 155 -21.77 -3.89 -11.48
CA LEU A 155 -21.41 -5.20 -10.95
C LEU A 155 -22.63 -5.95 -10.40
N ASN A 156 -22.51 -7.27 -10.30
CA ASN A 156 -23.55 -8.07 -9.66
C ASN A 156 -23.62 -7.78 -8.15
N ARG A 157 -24.79 -7.91 -7.52
CA ARG A 157 -25.03 -7.55 -6.10
C ARG A 157 -24.00 -8.15 -5.13
N ASN A 158 -23.59 -9.39 -5.37
CA ASN A 158 -22.57 -10.08 -4.56
C ASN A 158 -21.15 -9.51 -4.80
N GLU A 159 -20.83 -9.12 -6.04
CA GLU A 159 -19.55 -8.51 -6.40
C GLU A 159 -19.45 -7.10 -5.83
N GLN A 160 -20.51 -6.30 -5.97
CA GLN A 160 -20.64 -4.98 -5.37
C GLN A 160 -20.50 -5.04 -3.85
N THR A 161 -21.20 -5.95 -3.18
CA THR A 161 -21.13 -6.10 -1.72
C THR A 161 -19.72 -6.45 -1.25
N VAL A 162 -19.02 -7.37 -1.95
CA VAL A 162 -17.65 -7.74 -1.59
C VAL A 162 -16.67 -6.58 -1.84
N ILE A 163 -16.81 -5.83 -2.93
CA ILE A 163 -15.98 -4.67 -3.24
C ILE A 163 -16.22 -3.53 -2.23
N GLN A 164 -17.49 -3.22 -1.93
CA GLN A 164 -17.86 -2.20 -0.95
C GLN A 164 -17.34 -2.55 0.44
N SER A 165 -17.58 -3.77 0.89
CA SER A 165 -17.13 -4.21 2.20
C SER A 165 -15.61 -4.25 2.34
N TYR A 166 -14.90 -4.68 1.30
CA TYR A 166 -13.44 -4.79 1.37
C TYR A 166 -12.74 -3.43 1.25
N TYR A 167 -13.18 -2.53 0.36
CA TYR A 167 -12.47 -1.27 0.09
C TYR A 167 -13.04 -0.06 0.83
N PHE A 168 -14.35 0.00 1.07
CA PHE A 168 -14.99 1.16 1.73
C PHE A 168 -15.25 0.91 3.21
N ARG A 169 -15.59 -0.32 3.58
CA ARG A 169 -15.80 -0.71 4.99
C ARG A 169 -14.59 -1.39 5.62
N GLN A 170 -13.54 -1.64 4.84
CA GLN A 170 -12.27 -2.23 5.27
C GLN A 170 -12.40 -3.57 6.01
N GLU A 171 -13.46 -4.33 5.74
CA GLU A 171 -13.69 -5.65 6.34
C GLU A 171 -12.65 -6.66 5.82
N THR A 172 -12.14 -7.52 6.70
CA THR A 172 -11.24 -8.60 6.28
C THR A 172 -12.00 -9.66 5.48
N ILE A 173 -11.30 -10.44 4.66
CA ILE A 173 -11.93 -11.52 3.86
C ILE A 173 -12.68 -12.51 4.77
N ASN A 174 -12.18 -12.75 5.98
CA ASN A 174 -12.79 -13.64 6.95
C ASN A 174 -14.05 -13.02 7.57
N GLU A 175 -14.05 -11.72 7.87
CA GLU A 175 -15.24 -10.99 8.35
C GLU A 175 -16.33 -10.94 7.28
N ILE A 176 -15.97 -10.65 6.03
CA ILE A 176 -16.91 -10.66 4.90
C ILE A 176 -17.50 -12.06 4.72
N ALA A 177 -16.65 -13.10 4.79
CA ALA A 177 -17.06 -14.48 4.66
C ALA A 177 -18.03 -14.90 5.79
N ALA A 178 -17.70 -14.55 7.03
CA ALA A 178 -18.54 -14.82 8.20
C ALA A 178 -19.89 -14.08 8.10
N ARG A 179 -19.88 -12.80 7.72
CA ARG A 179 -21.10 -11.98 7.57
C ARG A 179 -21.99 -12.45 6.42
N LEU A 180 -21.41 -12.93 5.32
CA LEU A 180 -22.15 -13.46 4.17
C LEU A 180 -22.48 -14.95 4.28
N GLY A 181 -22.10 -15.63 5.37
CA GLY A 181 -22.29 -17.08 5.53
C GLY A 181 -21.59 -17.92 4.45
N CYS A 182 -20.49 -17.40 3.90
CA CYS A 182 -19.78 -17.99 2.76
C CYS A 182 -18.34 -18.40 3.14
N SER A 183 -17.67 -19.17 2.29
CA SER A 183 -16.26 -19.50 2.51
C SER A 183 -15.33 -18.32 2.15
N PRO A 184 -14.18 -18.14 2.85
CA PRO A 184 -13.17 -17.14 2.47
C PRO A 184 -12.64 -17.33 1.03
N ARG A 185 -12.62 -18.58 0.54
CA ARG A 185 -12.25 -18.91 -0.84
C ARG A 185 -13.25 -18.34 -1.85
N PHE A 186 -14.55 -18.38 -1.54
CA PHE A 186 -15.59 -17.76 -2.36
C PHE A 186 -15.41 -16.24 -2.40
N VAL A 187 -15.19 -15.59 -1.26
CA VAL A 187 -14.96 -14.13 -1.20
C VAL A 187 -13.74 -13.72 -2.03
N ARG A 188 -12.62 -14.45 -1.96
CA ARG A 188 -11.43 -14.21 -2.81
C ARG A 188 -11.76 -14.33 -4.30
N LYS A 189 -12.49 -15.38 -4.69
CA LYS A 189 -12.90 -15.62 -6.09
C LYS A 189 -13.81 -14.50 -6.60
N THR A 190 -14.81 -14.12 -5.80
CA THR A 190 -15.77 -13.05 -6.13
C THR A 190 -15.07 -11.70 -6.24
N ARG A 191 -14.16 -11.37 -5.32
CA ARG A 191 -13.34 -10.15 -5.41
C ARG A 191 -12.50 -10.11 -6.69
N ARG A 192 -11.81 -11.20 -7.04
CA ARG A 192 -11.01 -11.26 -8.27
C ARG A 192 -11.88 -11.06 -9.52
N LYS A 193 -13.06 -11.69 -9.56
CA LYS A 193 -13.99 -11.57 -10.68
C LYS A 193 -14.56 -10.16 -10.81
N ALA A 194 -14.90 -9.53 -9.68
CA ALA A 194 -15.37 -8.15 -9.62
C ALA A 194 -14.31 -7.17 -10.15
N LEU A 195 -13.04 -7.32 -9.76
CA LEU A 195 -11.94 -6.47 -10.25
C LEU A 195 -11.68 -6.64 -11.76
N LEU A 196 -11.77 -7.87 -12.28
CA LEU A 196 -11.65 -8.11 -13.72
C LEU A 196 -12.78 -7.43 -14.51
N ARG A 197 -14.00 -7.45 -13.97
CA ARG A 197 -15.16 -6.77 -14.59
C ARG A 197 -15.05 -5.25 -14.51
N LEU A 198 -14.65 -4.70 -13.36
CA LEU A 198 -14.39 -3.26 -13.21
C LEU A 198 -13.34 -2.78 -14.20
N ARG A 199 -12.25 -3.55 -14.38
CA ARG A 199 -11.25 -3.23 -15.40
C ARG A 199 -11.85 -3.18 -16.80
N GLY A 200 -12.65 -4.18 -17.18
CA GLY A 200 -13.32 -4.19 -18.49
C GLY A 200 -14.29 -3.02 -18.70
N LEU A 201 -15.03 -2.62 -17.66
CA LEU A 201 -15.96 -1.48 -17.71
C LEU A 201 -15.24 -0.13 -17.78
N LEU A 202 -14.14 0.01 -17.04
CA LEU A 202 -13.33 1.23 -17.04
C LEU A 202 -12.51 1.38 -18.33
N ASP A 203 -12.02 0.28 -18.90
CA ASP A 203 -11.32 0.29 -20.20
C ASP A 203 -12.28 0.69 -21.35
N TYR A 204 -13.58 0.36 -21.25
CA TYR A 204 -14.60 0.71 -22.26
C TYR A 204 -15.05 2.18 -22.23
N HIS A 205 -14.90 2.87 -21.10
CA HIS A 205 -15.27 4.29 -20.97
C HIS A 205 -14.18 5.26 -21.42
N VAL A 206 -12.98 4.75 -21.71
CA VAL A 206 -11.79 5.53 -22.13
C VAL A 206 -11.49 5.36 -23.64
N SER A 207 -12.27 4.53 -24.36
CA SER A 207 -12.23 4.40 -25.83
C SER A 207 -13.40 5.11 -26.48
#